data_AF-A0A0Q6WMZ1-F1
#
_entry.id   AF-A0A0Q6WMZ1-F1
#
_cell.length_a   1.000
_cell.length_b   1.000
_cell.length_c   1.000
_cell.angle_alpha   90.00
_cell.angle_beta   90.00
_cell.angle_gamma   90.00
#
_symmetry.space_group_name_H-M   'P 1'
#
loop_
_entity.id
_entity.type
_entity.pdbx_description
1 polymer ?
#
loop_
_entity_poly.entity_id
_entity_poly.type
_entity_poly.pdbx_seq_one_letter_code
_entity_poly.pdbx_strand_id
1 'polypeptide(L)'
;MLFEFGCYYIADEFPWQGPFQTWARDSAERLANLVEKEEVAALVSLLLEMAGNRRHPMVFALEQETHIDWSEDDRFWQVFADLVTLIAAALSSTRTS
;
A
#
# COMPACT_ATOMS: atom_id res chain seq x y z
N MET A 1 7.05 -4.59 2.42
CA MET A 1 6.26 -3.57 1.69
C MET A 1 6.47 -3.65 0.19
N LEU A 2 7.70 -3.49 -0.33
CA LEU A 2 7.98 -3.62 -1.78
C LEU A 2 7.53 -4.98 -2.35
N PHE A 3 7.80 -6.09 -1.64
CA PHE A 3 7.34 -7.43 -2.01
C PHE A 3 5.81 -7.56 -2.11
N GLU A 4 5.05 -6.87 -1.26
CA GLU A 4 3.59 -6.93 -1.30
C GLU A 4 3.08 -6.31 -2.59
N PHE A 5 3.61 -5.15 -2.99
CA PHE A 5 3.27 -4.56 -4.27
C PHE A 5 3.78 -5.42 -5.45
N GLY A 6 5.00 -5.97 -5.39
CA GLY A 6 5.49 -6.87 -6.43
C GLY A 6 4.62 -8.12 -6.67
N CYS A 7 3.97 -8.65 -5.63
CA CYS A 7 3.12 -9.84 -5.72
C CYS A 7 1.74 -9.62 -6.37
N TYR A 8 1.20 -8.40 -6.35
CA TYR A 8 -0.10 -8.09 -6.96
C TYR A 8 0.00 -7.34 -8.29
N TYR A 9 1.13 -6.69 -8.53
CA TYR A 9 1.25 -5.67 -9.58
C TYR A 9 2.17 -6.13 -10.71
N ILE A 10 1.75 -7.17 -11.42
CA ILE A 10 1.99 -7.23 -12.87
C ILE A 10 0.92 -6.31 -13.47
N ALA A 11 1.33 -5.22 -14.13
CA ALA A 11 0.43 -4.16 -14.62
C ALA A 11 -0.78 -4.68 -15.44
N ASP A 12 -0.62 -5.85 -16.07
CA ASP A 12 -1.63 -6.51 -16.90
C ASP A 12 -2.69 -7.28 -16.11
N GLU A 13 -2.43 -7.66 -14.86
CA GLU A 13 -3.33 -8.50 -14.03
C GLU A 13 -4.02 -7.72 -12.91
N PHE A 14 -3.62 -6.48 -12.65
CA PHE A 14 -4.23 -5.67 -11.60
C PHE A 14 -5.59 -5.13 -12.04
N PRO A 15 -6.70 -5.42 -11.33
CA PRO A 15 -7.98 -4.79 -11.56
C PRO A 15 -7.90 -3.36 -11.05
N TRP A 16 -7.62 -2.46 -11.98
CA TRP A 16 -7.63 -1.00 -11.81
C TRP A 16 -8.98 -0.44 -11.35
N GLN A 17 -10.01 -1.29 -11.23
CA GLN A 17 -11.36 -0.96 -10.82
C GLN A 17 -11.91 -2.11 -9.95
N GLY A 18 -12.11 -1.88 -8.66
CA GLY A 18 -12.73 -2.87 -7.79
C GLY A 18 -12.78 -2.43 -6.32
N PRO A 19 -13.56 -3.12 -5.46
CA PRO A 19 -13.53 -2.87 -4.03
C PRO A 19 -12.19 -3.35 -3.46
N PHE A 20 -11.25 -2.42 -3.28
CA PHE A 20 -9.91 -2.68 -2.77
C PHE A 20 -9.89 -3.13 -1.30
N GLN A 21 -11.02 -3.11 -0.58
CA GLN A 21 -11.08 -3.37 0.86
C GLN A 21 -10.58 -4.76 1.24
N THR A 22 -10.95 -5.82 0.50
CA THR A 22 -10.50 -7.18 0.81
C THR A 22 -8.99 -7.28 0.67
N TRP A 23 -8.43 -6.76 -0.41
CA TRP A 23 -7.00 -6.80 -0.68
C TRP A 23 -6.20 -5.95 0.30
N ALA A 24 -6.74 -4.79 0.67
CA ALA A 24 -6.16 -3.94 1.69
C ALA A 24 -6.10 -4.64 3.04
N ARG A 25 -7.17 -5.37 3.43
CA ARG A 25 -7.19 -6.16 4.66
C ARG A 25 -6.19 -7.31 4.61
N ASP A 26 -6.18 -8.08 3.53
CA ASP A 26 -5.26 -9.22 3.39
C ASP A 26 -3.79 -8.74 3.41
N SER A 27 -3.52 -7.59 2.79
CA SER A 27 -2.20 -6.94 2.82
C SER A 27 -1.84 -6.41 4.21
N ALA A 28 -2.80 -5.82 4.92
CA ALA A 28 -2.61 -5.38 6.30
C ALA A 28 -2.28 -6.56 7.22
N GLU A 29 -2.96 -7.69 7.08
CA GLU A 29 -2.67 -8.91 7.85
C GLU A 29 -1.24 -9.43 7.59
N ARG A 30 -0.83 -9.50 6.32
CA ARG A 30 0.55 -9.92 5.98
C ARG A 30 1.59 -8.94 6.51
N LEU A 31 1.36 -7.64 6.34
CA LEU A 31 2.25 -6.60 6.86
C LEU A 31 2.36 -6.63 8.38
N ALA A 32 1.25 -6.83 9.10
CA ALA A 32 1.25 -6.96 10.55
C ALA A 32 2.05 -8.19 11.04
N ASN A 33 2.10 -9.25 10.25
CA ASN A 33 2.89 -10.46 10.55
C ASN A 33 4.39 -10.31 10.24
N LEU A 34 4.78 -9.25 9.52
CA LEU A 34 6.18 -9.00 9.12
C LEU A 34 6.91 -8.01 10.04
N VAL A 35 6.18 -7.32 10.92
CA VAL A 35 6.71 -6.30 11.83
C VAL A 35 6.35 -6.64 13.27
N GLU A 36 7.16 -6.18 14.22
CA GLU A 36 6.82 -6.34 15.63
C GLU A 36 5.60 -5.47 15.98
N LYS A 37 4.86 -5.86 17.04
CA LYS A 37 3.59 -5.20 17.41
C LYS A 37 3.77 -3.71 17.72
N GLU A 38 4.94 -3.34 18.24
CA GLU A 38 5.31 -1.97 18.57
C GLU A 38 5.60 -1.12 17.33
N GLU A 39 6.00 -1.76 16.22
CA GLU A 39 6.38 -1.11 14.95
C GLU A 39 5.17 -0.83 14.06
N VAL A 40 4.03 -1.48 14.31
CA VAL A 40 2.79 -1.28 13.52
C VAL A 40 2.38 0.20 13.43
N ALA A 41 2.54 0.98 14.51
CA ALA A 41 2.21 2.40 14.49
C ALA A 41 3.11 3.19 13.55
N ALA A 42 4.42 2.90 13.56
CA ALA A 42 5.38 3.52 12.64
C ALA A 42 5.10 3.10 11.19
N LEU A 43 4.72 1.84 10.96
CA LEU A 43 4.31 1.35 9.64
C LEU A 43 3.06 2.08 9.13
N VAL A 44 2.05 2.28 9.97
CA VAL A 44 0.84 3.07 9.61
C VAL A 44 1.21 4.50 9.25
N SER A 45 2.06 5.16 10.04
CA SER A 45 2.53 6.52 9.73
C SER A 45 3.25 6.57 8.39
N LEU A 46 4.16 5.63 8.13
CA LEU A 46 4.88 5.55 6.86
C LEU A 46 3.95 5.36 5.66
N LEU A 47 2.94 4.47 5.78
CA LEU A 47 1.95 4.27 4.73
C LEU A 47 1.15 5.55 4.44
N LEU A 48 0.71 6.27 5.47
CA LEU A 48 -0.01 7.52 5.30
C LEU A 48 0.87 8.64 4.72
N GLU A 49 2.15 8.71 5.12
CA GLU A 49 3.12 9.62 4.52
C GLU A 49 3.32 9.32 3.03
N MET A 50 3.43 8.05 2.66
CA MET A 50 3.53 7.63 1.26
C MET A 50 2.27 7.99 0.47
N ALA A 51 1.07 7.75 1.00
CA ALA A 51 -0.18 8.10 0.33
C ALA A 51 -0.39 9.63 0.20
N GLY A 52 0.16 10.41 1.13
CA GLY A 52 0.09 11.88 1.10
C GLY A 52 1.20 12.55 0.30
N ASN A 53 2.25 11.83 -0.10
CA ASN A 53 3.42 12.39 -0.76
C ASN A 53 3.78 11.59 -2.02
N ARG A 54 3.30 12.08 -3.16
CA ARG A 54 3.55 11.52 -4.49
C ARG A 54 5.04 11.39 -4.85
N ARG A 55 5.88 12.24 -4.26
CA ARG A 55 7.34 12.24 -4.49
C ARG A 55 8.11 11.58 -3.36
N HIS A 56 7.45 10.74 -2.56
CA HIS A 56 8.11 10.02 -1.49
C HIS A 56 9.12 9.01 -2.06
N PRO A 57 10.34 8.90 -1.51
CA PRO A 57 11.37 7.98 -2.03
C PRO A 57 10.90 6.53 -2.19
N MET A 58 10.01 6.07 -1.30
CA MET A 58 9.46 4.71 -1.40
C MET A 58 8.43 4.54 -2.53
N VAL A 59 7.76 5.61 -2.97
CA VAL A 59 6.89 5.55 -4.15
C VAL A 59 7.77 5.30 -5.37
N PHE A 60 8.87 6.05 -5.53
CA PHE A 60 9.82 5.79 -6.61
C PHE A 60 10.41 4.38 -6.57
N ALA A 61 10.76 3.88 -5.38
CA ALA A 61 11.23 2.50 -5.25
C ALA A 61 10.17 1.49 -5.71
N LEU A 62 8.89 1.72 -5.38
CA LEU A 62 7.79 0.88 -5.84
C LEU A 62 7.61 0.91 -7.36
N GLU A 63 7.71 2.08 -7.99
CA GLU A 63 7.62 2.19 -9.45
C GLU A 63 8.69 1.36 -10.16
N GLN A 64 9.91 1.34 -9.62
CA GLN A 64 10.99 0.54 -10.19
C GLN A 64 10.72 -0.97 -10.06
N GLU A 65 10.11 -1.40 -8.96
CA GLU A 65 9.80 -2.81 -8.71
C GLU A 65 8.56 -3.29 -9.47
N THR A 66 7.52 -2.46 -9.60
CA THR A 66 6.27 -2.86 -10.27
C THR A 66 6.19 -2.44 -11.73
N HIS A 67 7.12 -1.60 -12.20
CA HIS A 67 7.10 -0.96 -13.53
C HIS A 67 5.79 -0.21 -13.83
N ILE A 68 5.20 0.40 -12.80
CA ILE A 68 3.98 1.22 -12.91
C ILE A 68 4.36 2.64 -12.50
N ASP A 69 3.97 3.62 -13.29
CA ASP A 69 4.21 5.04 -13.03
C ASP A 69 3.24 5.61 -11.96
N TRP A 70 3.36 5.11 -10.74
CA TRP A 70 2.52 5.49 -9.59
C TRP A 70 2.47 6.99 -9.33
N SER A 71 3.59 7.69 -9.55
CA SER A 71 3.81 9.09 -9.21
C SER A 71 3.57 10.06 -10.37
N GLU A 72 3.34 9.58 -11.60
CA GLU A 72 3.18 10.46 -12.78
C GLU A 72 1.78 10.35 -13.41
N ASP A 73 1.13 9.18 -13.42
CA ASP A 73 -0.27 9.06 -13.88
C ASP A 73 -1.25 9.27 -12.71
N ASP A 74 -2.16 10.25 -12.84
CA ASP A 74 -3.13 10.61 -11.79
C ASP A 74 -4.07 9.45 -11.42
N ARG A 75 -4.41 8.56 -12.37
CA ARG A 75 -5.28 7.40 -12.12
C ARG A 75 -4.56 6.36 -11.29
N PHE A 76 -3.30 6.08 -11.62
CA PHE A 76 -2.47 5.15 -10.85
C PHE A 76 -2.17 5.70 -9.47
N TRP A 77 -1.89 6.99 -9.39
CA TRP A 77 -1.71 7.67 -8.11
C TRP A 77 -2.94 7.56 -7.22
N GLN A 78 -4.13 7.81 -7.75
CA GLN A 78 -5.36 7.70 -6.97
C GLN A 78 -5.57 6.28 -6.44
N VAL A 79 -5.39 5.26 -7.29
CA VAL A 79 -5.48 3.86 -6.90
C VAL A 79 -4.45 3.52 -5.82
N PHE A 80 -3.21 3.99 -5.96
CA PHE A 80 -2.15 3.80 -4.97
C PHE A 80 -2.51 4.43 -3.63
N ALA A 81 -2.88 5.72 -3.64
CA ALA A 81 -3.23 6.45 -2.43
C ALA A 81 -4.42 5.83 -1.72
N ASP A 82 -5.44 5.41 -2.46
CA ASP A 82 -6.63 4.74 -1.90
C ASP A 82 -6.27 3.38 -1.29
N LEU A 83 -5.50 2.53 -1.99
CA LEU A 83 -5.11 1.22 -1.49
C LEU A 83 -4.24 1.35 -0.23
N VAL A 84 -3.22 2.20 -0.26
CA VAL A 84 -2.32 2.42 0.89
C VAL A 84 -3.07 2.97 2.09
N THR A 85 -4.02 3.89 1.87
CA THR A 85 -4.87 4.42 2.94
C THR A 85 -5.77 3.35 3.55
N LEU A 86 -6.36 2.47 2.72
CA LEU A 86 -7.17 1.35 3.20
C LEU A 86 -6.34 0.34 3.99
N ILE A 87 -5.10 0.05 3.56
CA ILE A 87 -4.18 -0.84 4.30
C ILE A 87 -3.86 -0.23 5.67
N ALA A 88 -3.54 1.06 5.72
CA ALA A 88 -3.25 1.77 6.96
C ALA A 88 -4.44 1.75 7.93
N ALA A 89 -5.66 1.93 7.41
CA ALA A 89 -6.90 1.86 8.19
C ALA A 89 -7.15 0.43 8.73
N ALA A 90 -6.92 -0.59 7.90
CA ALA A 90 -7.05 -1.99 8.31
C ALA A 90 -6.05 -2.34 9.42
N LEU A 91 -4.76 -2.01 9.26
CA LEU A 91 -3.71 -2.19 10.28
C LEU A 91 -4.06 -1.55 11.61
N SER A 92 -4.65 -0.35 11.57
CA SER A 92 -5.06 0.37 12.77
C SER A 92 -6.25 -0.30 13.46
N SER A 93 -7.12 -0.97 12.71
CA SER A 93 -8.34 -1.62 13.21
C SER A 93 -8.07 -3.00 13.85
N THR A 94 -7.00 -3.69 13.44
CA THR A 94 -6.61 -5.00 13.98
C THR A 94 -6.23 -4.95 15.47
N ARG A 95 -6.00 -3.76 16.04
CA ARG A 95 -5.65 -3.56 17.47
C ARG A 95 -6.85 -3.44 18.42
N THR A 96 -8.08 -3.36 17.90
CA THR A 96 -9.31 -3.21 18.70
C THR A 96 -10.08 -4.51 18.95
N SER A 97 -9.59 -5.66 18.45
CA SER A 97 -10.21 -6.98 18.63
C SER A 97 -9.36 -7.93 19.46
#